data_AF-A0A853JS90-F1
#
_entry.id   AF-A0A853JS90-F1
#
_cell.length_a   1.000
_cell.length_b   1.000
_cell.length_c   1.000
_cell.angle_alpha   90.00
_cell.angle_beta   90.00
_cell.angle_gamma   90.00
#
_symmetry.space_group_name_H-M   'P 1'
#
loop_
_entity.id
_entity.type
_entity.pdbx_description
1 polymer ?
#
loop_
_entity_poly.entity_id
_entity_poly.type
_entity_poly.pdbx_seq_one_letter_code
_entity_poly.pdbx_strand_id
1 'polypeptide(L)'
;MLNYIKAECFKTFKRIYMRNTLLIFVLLAIAVNVLFFVAFRSSPTNSQELIRTSLSVIVPMLLIMVYTALIMVDIVFSDEYKYKTFKNTLSFGFTRTQVYFGKLAVSMIVTAVIFSITLAAYLVSLFLLLGFPEDMGLIGVVFNRVAAAIPLYIGALCLCNACAFIIPNNTAFSFVYMGFLMVPYLLFYTLTLLNPAFTPLFGTALVTPFYTSIMGLDIHVANMGDMMGVGFNVDNIENILNAALLPGTSVAYCLILGLAYAAAATLIGLAVYRRREIR
;
A
#
# COMPACT_ATOMS: atom_id res chain seq x y z
N MET A 1 3.31 -23.75 -13.45
CA MET A 1 3.10 -22.38 -12.93
C MET A 1 1.76 -22.24 -12.21
N LEU A 2 0.62 -22.32 -12.90
CA LEU A 2 -0.70 -22.15 -12.28
C LEU A 2 -0.97 -23.12 -11.11
N ASN A 3 -0.59 -24.40 -11.25
CA ASN A 3 -0.74 -25.38 -10.17
C ASN A 3 0.12 -25.05 -8.94
N TYR A 4 1.31 -24.46 -9.15
CA TYR A 4 2.17 -23.98 -8.06
C TYR A 4 1.53 -22.80 -7.34
N ILE A 5 1.02 -21.81 -8.09
CA ILE A 5 0.32 -20.65 -7.53
C ILE A 5 -0.90 -21.10 -6.72
N LYS A 6 -1.71 -22.03 -7.25
CA LYS A 6 -2.87 -22.58 -6.53
C LYS A 6 -2.46 -23.25 -5.21
N ALA A 7 -1.39 -24.04 -5.22
CA ALA A 7 -0.91 -24.73 -4.02
C ALA A 7 -0.38 -23.75 -2.96
N GLU A 8 0.43 -22.77 -3.35
CA GLU A 8 0.96 -21.74 -2.44
C GLU A 8 -0.15 -20.80 -1.93
N CYS A 9 -1.13 -20.49 -2.77
CA CYS A 9 -2.31 -19.72 -2.39
C CYS A 9 -3.10 -20.48 -1.31
N PHE A 10 -3.44 -21.75 -1.55
CA PHE A 10 -4.14 -22.60 -0.58
C PHE A 10 -3.39 -22.71 0.75
N LYS A 11 -2.07 -22.90 0.70
CA LYS A 11 -1.21 -22.94 1.88
C LYS A 11 -1.28 -21.62 2.64
N THR A 12 -1.13 -20.50 1.96
CA THR A 12 -1.13 -19.16 2.57
C THR A 12 -2.48 -18.82 3.22
N PHE A 13 -3.61 -19.07 2.54
CA PHE A 13 -4.94 -18.78 3.08
C PHE A 13 -5.31 -19.62 4.31
N LYS A 14 -4.71 -20.80 4.48
CA LYS A 14 -4.95 -21.67 5.65
C LYS A 14 -4.06 -21.32 6.85
N ARG A 15 -3.03 -20.49 6.68
CA ARG A 15 -2.11 -20.12 7.77
C ARG A 15 -2.82 -19.24 8.79
N ILE A 16 -2.54 -19.49 10.08
CA ILE A 16 -3.08 -18.68 11.17
C ILE A 16 -2.62 -17.22 11.09
N TYR A 17 -1.40 -17.00 10.57
CA TYR A 17 -0.83 -15.66 10.39
C TYR A 17 -1.65 -14.81 9.41
N MET A 18 -2.10 -15.39 8.29
CA MET A 18 -2.97 -14.71 7.32
C MET A 18 -4.34 -14.37 7.93
N ARG A 19 -4.93 -15.29 8.70
CA ARG A 19 -6.22 -15.04 9.36
C ARG A 19 -6.11 -13.95 10.43
N ASN A 20 -5.06 -13.96 11.24
CA ASN A 20 -4.87 -12.97 12.30
C ASN A 20 -4.61 -11.58 11.72
N THR A 21 -3.80 -11.48 10.67
CA THR A 21 -3.55 -10.20 9.99
C THR A 21 -4.82 -9.63 9.37
N LEU A 22 -5.60 -10.46 8.67
CA LEU A 22 -6.91 -10.05 8.14
C LEU A 22 -7.85 -9.57 9.24
N LEU A 23 -7.94 -10.29 10.36
CA LEU A 23 -8.78 -9.91 11.50
C LEU A 23 -8.35 -8.56 12.08
N ILE A 24 -7.05 -8.31 12.24
CA ILE A 24 -6.51 -7.04 12.74
C ILE A 24 -6.88 -5.89 11.80
N PHE A 25 -6.70 -6.05 10.48
CA PHE A 25 -7.06 -5.00 9.51
C PHE A 25 -8.56 -4.68 9.53
N VAL A 26 -9.41 -5.71 9.59
CA VAL A 26 -10.87 -5.53 9.67
C VAL A 26 -11.27 -4.84 10.98
N LEU A 27 -10.71 -5.25 12.12
CA LEU A 27 -10.99 -4.61 13.41
C LEU A 27 -10.53 -3.15 13.42
N LEU A 28 -9.36 -2.84 12.89
CA LEU A 28 -8.88 -1.46 12.77
C LEU A 28 -9.79 -0.61 11.91
N ALA A 29 -10.23 -1.13 10.75
CA ALA A 29 -11.16 -0.43 9.86
C ALA A 29 -12.49 -0.10 10.56
N ILE A 30 -13.05 -1.06 11.30
CA ILE A 30 -14.28 -0.85 12.07
C ILE A 30 -14.04 0.12 13.23
N ALA A 31 -12.92 -0.02 13.94
CA ALA A 31 -12.58 0.82 15.10
C ALA A 31 -12.48 2.30 14.73
N VAL A 32 -11.98 2.63 13.54
CA VAL A 32 -11.96 4.02 13.04
C VAL A 32 -13.38 4.57 12.94
N ASN A 33 -14.31 3.85 12.31
CA ASN A 33 -15.70 4.30 12.17
C ASN A 33 -16.43 4.36 13.52
N VAL A 34 -16.15 3.44 14.44
CA VAL A 34 -16.69 3.47 15.82
C VAL A 34 -16.15 4.68 16.58
N LEU A 35 -14.87 5.02 16.43
CA LEU A 35 -14.28 6.20 17.06
C LEU A 35 -14.93 7.48 16.54
N PHE A 36 -15.17 7.61 15.24
CA PHE A 36 -15.94 8.73 14.68
C PHE A 36 -17.36 8.78 15.24
N PHE A 37 -18.05 7.64 15.34
CA PHE A 37 -19.39 7.59 15.91
C PHE A 37 -19.42 8.04 17.38
N VAL A 38 -18.46 7.61 18.20
CA VAL A 38 -18.41 7.95 19.63
C VAL A 38 -17.94 9.39 19.85
N ALA A 39 -16.90 9.84 19.16
CA ALA A 39 -16.32 11.18 19.33
C ALA A 39 -17.31 12.30 18.96
N PHE A 40 -18.15 12.06 17.96
CA PHE A 40 -19.11 13.06 17.47
C PHE A 40 -20.55 12.81 17.95
N ARG A 41 -20.75 11.86 18.88
CA ARG A 41 -22.06 11.65 19.52
C ARG A 41 -22.55 12.86 20.32
N SER A 42 -21.62 13.66 20.83
CA SER A 42 -21.88 14.80 21.74
C SER A 42 -22.15 16.12 21.01
N SER A 43 -21.74 16.22 19.75
CA SER A 43 -21.94 17.40 18.91
C SER A 43 -22.81 17.00 17.72
N PRO A 44 -24.08 17.44 17.64
CA PRO A 44 -24.93 17.17 16.49
C PRO A 44 -24.52 18.08 15.32
N THR A 45 -23.27 18.00 14.89
CA THR A 45 -22.91 18.40 13.53
C THR A 45 -23.67 17.51 12.57
N ASN A 46 -24.21 18.09 11.48
CA ASN A 46 -24.98 17.38 10.46
C ASN A 46 -24.37 15.99 10.18
N SER A 47 -25.17 14.93 10.27
CA SER A 47 -24.72 13.55 10.00
C SER A 47 -23.98 13.41 8.67
N GLN A 48 -24.32 14.25 7.69
CA GLN A 48 -23.63 14.36 6.40
C GLN A 48 -22.17 14.84 6.50
N GLU A 49 -21.87 15.81 7.35
CA GLU A 49 -20.50 16.29 7.56
C GLU A 49 -19.61 15.22 8.19
N LEU A 50 -20.20 14.39 9.07
CA LEU A 50 -19.52 13.26 9.68
C LEU A 50 -19.19 12.16 8.65
N ILE A 51 -20.14 11.86 7.74
CA ILE A 51 -19.92 10.92 6.65
C ILE A 51 -18.82 11.44 5.71
N ARG A 52 -18.87 12.73 5.33
CA ARG A 52 -17.83 13.37 4.50
C ARG A 52 -16.46 13.31 5.15
N THR A 53 -16.39 13.58 6.46
CA THR A 53 -15.14 13.54 7.23
C THR A 53 -14.57 12.13 7.29
N SER A 54 -15.39 11.12 7.58
CA SER A 54 -14.92 9.73 7.61
C SER A 54 -14.44 9.29 6.21
N LEU A 55 -15.18 9.63 5.16
CA LEU A 55 -14.81 9.31 3.79
C LEU A 55 -13.57 10.07 3.31
N SER A 56 -13.28 11.23 3.86
CA SER A 56 -12.03 11.96 3.64
C SER A 56 -10.85 11.24 4.30
N VAL A 57 -11.03 10.69 5.50
CA VAL A 57 -9.99 10.02 6.30
C VAL A 57 -9.54 8.69 5.69
N ILE A 58 -10.39 7.99 4.94
CA ILE A 58 -9.94 6.77 4.23
C ILE A 58 -8.83 7.06 3.22
N VAL A 59 -8.84 8.25 2.62
CA VAL A 59 -7.89 8.65 1.58
C VAL A 59 -6.46 8.68 2.12
N PRO A 60 -6.09 9.44 3.17
CA PRO A 60 -4.75 9.37 3.74
C PRO A 60 -4.43 7.99 4.36
N MET A 61 -5.43 7.22 4.82
CA MET A 61 -5.18 5.85 5.28
C MET A 61 -4.70 4.91 4.17
N LEU A 62 -4.96 5.21 2.89
CA LEU A 62 -4.38 4.49 1.76
C LEU A 62 -2.86 4.67 1.66
N LEU A 63 -2.26 5.72 2.23
CA LEU A 63 -0.79 5.87 2.28
C LEU A 63 -0.12 4.79 3.11
N ILE A 64 -0.80 4.30 4.14
CA ILE A 64 -0.31 3.20 4.98
C ILE A 64 -0.14 1.93 4.12
N MET A 65 -0.87 1.80 3.00
CA MET A 65 -0.78 0.63 2.14
C MET A 65 0.65 0.35 1.69
N VAL A 66 1.44 1.36 1.30
CA VAL A 66 2.84 1.15 0.85
C VAL A 66 3.65 0.35 1.87
N TYR A 67 3.47 0.67 3.14
CA TYR A 67 4.15 -0.01 4.24
C TYR A 67 3.59 -1.41 4.50
N THR A 68 2.28 -1.63 4.28
CA THR A 68 1.67 -2.96 4.42
C THR A 68 2.19 -3.99 3.41
N ALA A 69 2.82 -3.56 2.31
CA ALA A 69 3.44 -4.48 1.34
C ALA A 69 4.45 -5.44 2.01
N LEU A 70 5.15 -4.97 3.06
CA LEU A 70 6.05 -5.78 3.87
C LEU A 70 5.32 -6.94 4.54
N ILE A 71 4.18 -6.66 5.19
CA ILE A 71 3.36 -7.66 5.87
C ILE A 71 2.84 -8.69 4.84
N MET A 72 2.40 -8.24 3.66
CA MET A 72 1.88 -9.13 2.62
C MET A 72 2.95 -10.09 2.09
N VAL A 73 4.15 -9.58 1.82
CA VAL A 73 5.28 -10.42 1.39
C VAL A 73 5.71 -11.35 2.52
N ASP A 74 5.78 -10.88 3.76
CA ASP A 74 6.12 -11.70 4.92
C ASP A 74 5.10 -12.84 5.14
N ILE A 75 3.80 -12.60 4.96
CA ILE A 75 2.77 -13.65 5.00
C ILE A 75 3.04 -14.76 3.97
N VAL A 76 3.43 -14.38 2.74
CA VAL A 76 3.72 -15.37 1.69
C VAL A 76 5.01 -16.13 2.00
N PHE A 77 6.04 -15.45 2.48
CA PHE A 77 7.31 -16.09 2.83
C PHE A 77 7.26 -16.90 4.12
N SER A 78 6.40 -16.53 5.09
CA SER A 78 6.14 -17.21 6.37
C SER A 78 7.35 -17.94 6.95
N ASP A 79 8.45 -17.21 7.13
CA ASP A 79 9.68 -17.75 7.72
C ASP A 79 10.27 -19.01 7.01
N GLU A 80 9.97 -19.22 5.72
CA GLU A 80 10.51 -20.38 4.96
C GLU A 80 12.04 -20.38 4.88
N TYR A 81 12.67 -19.22 5.03
CA TYR A 81 14.13 -19.10 5.19
C TYR A 81 14.61 -19.60 6.56
N LYS A 82 13.86 -19.31 7.64
CA LYS A 82 14.16 -19.75 9.01
C LYS A 82 14.05 -21.26 9.15
N TYR A 83 13.01 -21.85 8.57
CA TYR A 83 12.74 -23.30 8.63
C TYR A 83 13.41 -24.10 7.51
N LYS A 84 14.20 -23.47 6.64
CA LYS A 84 14.91 -24.07 5.48
C LYS A 84 14.01 -24.85 4.51
N THR A 85 12.69 -24.72 4.61
CA THR A 85 11.71 -25.39 3.74
C THR A 85 11.76 -24.87 2.31
N PHE A 86 12.38 -23.71 2.09
CA PHE A 86 12.58 -23.14 0.76
C PHE A 86 13.40 -24.07 -0.17
N LYS A 87 14.30 -24.90 0.38
CA LYS A 87 15.07 -25.88 -0.41
C LYS A 87 14.18 -27.03 -0.91
N ASN A 88 13.19 -27.45 -0.12
CA ASN A 88 12.30 -28.55 -0.48
C ASN A 88 11.55 -28.23 -1.79
N THR A 89 11.08 -27.00 -1.96
CA THR A 89 10.39 -26.55 -3.18
C THR A 89 11.28 -26.64 -4.42
N LEU A 90 12.58 -26.37 -4.30
CA LEU A 90 13.53 -26.51 -5.39
C LEU A 90 13.85 -27.99 -5.68
N SER A 91 13.96 -28.81 -4.63
CA SER A 91 14.15 -30.26 -4.77
C SER A 91 12.95 -30.97 -5.40
N PHE A 92 11.73 -30.42 -5.25
CA PHE A 92 10.52 -30.89 -5.95
C PHE A 92 10.54 -30.63 -7.48
N GLY A 93 11.59 -29.99 -8.01
CA GLY A 93 11.78 -29.79 -9.45
C GLY A 93 11.23 -28.48 -10.02
N PHE A 94 10.76 -27.56 -9.18
CA PHE A 94 10.36 -26.23 -9.63
C PHE A 94 11.60 -25.37 -9.95
N THR A 95 11.55 -24.63 -11.06
CA THR A 95 12.66 -23.75 -11.43
C THR A 95 12.69 -22.50 -10.56
N ARG A 96 13.88 -21.90 -10.40
CA ARG A 96 14.06 -20.66 -9.63
C ARG A 96 13.15 -19.51 -10.11
N THR A 97 12.96 -19.39 -11.41
CA THR A 97 12.07 -18.38 -11.99
C THR A 97 10.60 -18.66 -11.67
N GLN A 98 10.19 -19.94 -11.63
CA GLN A 98 8.84 -20.36 -11.24
C GLN A 98 8.53 -20.00 -9.78
N VAL A 99 9.48 -20.20 -8.87
CA VAL A 99 9.32 -19.83 -7.45
C VAL A 99 9.22 -18.31 -7.28
N TYR A 100 10.07 -17.53 -7.96
CA TYR A 100 10.06 -16.06 -7.85
C TYR A 100 8.72 -15.46 -8.32
N PHE A 101 8.30 -15.76 -9.54
CA PHE A 101 7.04 -15.25 -10.08
C PHE A 101 5.82 -15.85 -9.39
N GLY A 102 5.91 -17.09 -8.90
CA GLY A 102 4.84 -17.70 -8.12
C GLY A 102 4.60 -16.99 -6.79
N LYS A 103 5.66 -16.66 -6.04
CA LYS A 103 5.54 -15.89 -4.79
C LYS A 103 5.02 -14.48 -5.02
N LEU A 104 5.50 -13.82 -6.07
CA LEU A 104 5.01 -12.50 -6.47
C LEU A 104 3.52 -12.53 -6.87
N ALA A 105 3.09 -13.56 -7.60
CA ALA A 105 1.68 -13.73 -7.95
C ALA A 105 0.80 -13.99 -6.71
N VAL A 106 1.26 -14.84 -5.79
CA VAL A 106 0.53 -15.13 -4.55
C VAL A 106 0.45 -13.89 -3.65
N SER A 107 1.51 -13.08 -3.55
CA SER A 107 1.45 -11.83 -2.77
C SER A 107 0.45 -10.84 -3.36
N MET A 108 0.39 -10.69 -4.69
CA MET A 108 -0.65 -9.87 -5.34
C MET A 108 -2.07 -10.38 -5.05
N ILE A 109 -2.29 -11.69 -5.10
CA ILE A 109 -3.61 -12.30 -4.79
C ILE A 109 -3.98 -12.06 -3.32
N VAL A 110 -3.06 -12.30 -2.40
CA VAL A 110 -3.28 -12.15 -0.95
C VAL A 110 -3.61 -10.70 -0.64
N THR A 111 -2.87 -9.73 -1.18
CA THR A 111 -3.21 -8.33 -0.97
C THR A 111 -4.57 -7.99 -1.56
N ALA A 112 -4.89 -8.41 -2.78
CA ALA A 112 -6.18 -8.11 -3.38
C ALA A 112 -7.35 -8.62 -2.52
N VAL A 113 -7.22 -9.80 -1.91
CA VAL A 113 -8.22 -10.35 -1.00
C VAL A 113 -8.30 -9.58 0.32
N ILE A 114 -7.17 -9.30 0.98
CA ILE A 114 -7.19 -8.55 2.24
C ILE A 114 -7.72 -7.13 2.02
N PHE A 115 -7.31 -6.46 0.96
CA PHE A 115 -7.74 -5.11 0.62
C PHE A 115 -9.23 -5.05 0.32
N SER A 116 -9.75 -5.95 -0.53
CA SER A 116 -11.19 -5.99 -0.86
C SER A 116 -12.07 -6.25 0.37
N ILE A 117 -11.67 -7.19 1.24
CA ILE A 117 -12.41 -7.48 2.48
C ILE A 117 -12.35 -6.30 3.45
N THR A 118 -11.18 -5.68 3.63
CA THR A 118 -11.00 -4.54 4.54
C THR A 118 -11.78 -3.32 4.05
N LEU A 119 -11.76 -3.03 2.75
CA LEU A 119 -12.54 -1.96 2.14
C LEU A 119 -14.05 -2.19 2.29
N ALA A 120 -14.51 -3.43 2.05
CA ALA A 120 -15.92 -3.79 2.24
C ALA A 120 -16.35 -3.63 3.72
N ALA A 121 -15.54 -4.11 4.67
CA ALA A 121 -15.81 -3.98 6.09
C ALA A 121 -15.86 -2.50 6.53
N TYR A 122 -14.98 -1.67 5.98
CA TYR A 122 -14.99 -0.23 6.23
C TYR A 122 -16.28 0.43 5.70
N LEU A 123 -16.66 0.17 4.45
CA LEU A 123 -17.87 0.76 3.86
C LEU A 123 -19.15 0.28 4.57
N VAL A 124 -19.23 -1.02 4.90
CA VAL A 124 -20.38 -1.58 5.63
C VAL A 124 -20.49 -0.95 7.03
N SER A 125 -19.38 -0.85 7.76
CA SER A 125 -19.41 -0.21 9.08
C SER A 125 -19.72 1.29 9.01
N LEU A 126 -19.26 1.99 7.97
CA LEU A 126 -19.61 3.39 7.71
C LEU A 126 -21.13 3.54 7.49
N PHE A 127 -21.71 2.75 6.59
CA PHE A 127 -23.15 2.83 6.30
C PHE A 127 -24.02 2.42 7.49
N LEU A 128 -23.57 1.45 8.29
CA LEU A 128 -24.31 1.00 9.47
C LEU A 128 -24.27 2.00 10.63
N LEU A 129 -23.13 2.66 10.86
CA LEU A 129 -22.94 3.57 12.00
C LEU A 129 -23.33 5.01 11.69
N LEU A 130 -23.00 5.51 10.49
CA LEU A 130 -23.15 6.92 10.13
C LEU A 130 -24.28 7.17 9.09
N GLY A 131 -24.70 6.14 8.34
CA GLY A 131 -25.74 6.25 7.31
C GLY A 131 -25.19 6.42 5.88
N PHE A 132 -26.08 6.70 4.93
CA PHE A 132 -25.73 6.85 3.52
C PHE A 132 -25.38 8.31 3.17
N PRO A 133 -24.32 8.56 2.38
CA PRO A 133 -24.02 9.90 1.89
C PRO A 133 -25.09 10.36 0.89
N GLU A 134 -25.47 11.64 0.96
CA GLU A 134 -26.32 12.27 -0.06
C GLU A 134 -25.61 12.39 -1.41
N ASP A 135 -24.29 12.67 -1.38
CA ASP A 135 -23.44 12.75 -2.58
C ASP A 135 -22.77 11.41 -2.88
N MET A 136 -23.40 10.60 -3.72
CA MET A 136 -22.79 9.35 -4.24
C MET A 136 -21.49 9.60 -5.02
N GLY A 137 -21.25 10.83 -5.49
CA GLY A 137 -20.01 11.24 -6.16
C GLY A 137 -18.76 11.08 -5.28
N LEU A 138 -18.89 11.24 -3.95
CA LEU A 138 -17.76 11.10 -3.02
C LEU A 138 -17.22 9.67 -2.97
N ILE A 139 -18.12 8.68 -3.02
CA ILE A 139 -17.75 7.27 -3.11
C ILE A 139 -16.98 7.03 -4.42
N GLY A 140 -17.45 7.60 -5.53
CA GLY A 140 -16.76 7.54 -6.82
C GLY A 140 -15.35 8.12 -6.78
N VAL A 141 -15.14 9.23 -6.06
CA VAL A 141 -13.81 9.82 -5.85
C VAL A 141 -12.89 8.86 -5.11
N VAL A 142 -13.35 8.23 -4.01
CA VAL A 142 -12.54 7.26 -3.26
C VAL A 142 -12.13 6.09 -4.15
N PHE A 143 -13.05 5.53 -4.94
CA PHE A 143 -12.72 4.44 -5.87
C PHE A 143 -11.70 4.86 -6.94
N ASN A 144 -11.79 6.08 -7.45
CA ASN A 144 -10.81 6.61 -8.41
C ASN A 144 -9.42 6.74 -7.79
N ARG A 145 -9.33 7.24 -6.54
CA ARG A 145 -8.08 7.34 -5.79
C ARG A 145 -7.46 5.97 -5.51
N VAL A 146 -8.28 5.00 -5.11
CA VAL A 146 -7.87 3.61 -4.93
C VAL A 146 -7.33 3.04 -6.25
N ALA A 147 -8.04 3.25 -7.36
CA ALA A 147 -7.62 2.76 -8.67
C ALA A 147 -6.27 3.36 -9.10
N ALA A 148 -6.05 4.66 -8.86
CA ALA A 148 -4.79 5.32 -9.15
C ALA A 148 -3.61 4.80 -8.29
N ALA A 149 -3.89 4.30 -7.07
CA ALA A 149 -2.88 3.77 -6.16
C ALA A 149 -2.47 2.31 -6.46
N ILE A 150 -3.30 1.52 -7.16
CA ILE A 150 -3.03 0.10 -7.47
C ILE A 150 -1.67 -0.11 -8.17
N PRO A 151 -1.32 0.63 -9.25
CA PRO A 151 -0.07 0.43 -9.97
C PRO A 151 1.17 0.71 -9.11
N LEU A 152 1.12 1.76 -8.30
CA LEU A 152 2.18 2.11 -7.36
C LEU A 152 2.34 1.01 -6.31
N TYR A 153 1.22 0.44 -5.84
CA TYR A 153 1.23 -0.65 -4.87
C TYR A 153 1.83 -1.93 -5.43
N ILE A 154 1.56 -2.24 -6.70
CA ILE A 154 2.22 -3.35 -7.40
C ILE A 154 3.73 -3.12 -7.48
N GLY A 155 4.17 -1.90 -7.81
CA GLY A 155 5.59 -1.52 -7.77
C GLY A 155 6.23 -1.73 -6.40
N ALA A 156 5.54 -1.31 -5.33
CA ALA A 156 5.95 -1.52 -3.95
C ALA A 156 6.07 -3.01 -3.60
N LEU A 157 5.10 -3.84 -3.98
CA LEU A 157 5.13 -5.29 -3.80
C LEU A 157 6.28 -5.96 -4.56
N CYS A 158 6.55 -5.54 -5.80
CA CYS A 158 7.67 -6.08 -6.59
C CYS A 158 9.01 -5.77 -5.91
N LEU A 159 9.19 -4.55 -5.41
CA LEU A 159 10.39 -4.14 -4.68
C LEU A 159 10.55 -4.92 -3.38
N CYS A 160 9.47 -5.02 -2.61
CA CYS A 160 9.42 -5.78 -1.38
C CYS A 160 9.77 -7.26 -1.61
N ASN A 161 9.17 -7.89 -2.63
CA ASN A 161 9.46 -9.27 -3.01
C ASN A 161 10.93 -9.44 -3.46
N ALA A 162 11.48 -8.50 -4.23
CA ALA A 162 12.90 -8.54 -4.62
C ALA A 162 13.82 -8.50 -3.40
N CYS A 163 13.57 -7.59 -2.46
CA CYS A 163 14.34 -7.48 -1.22
C CYS A 163 14.22 -8.76 -0.36
N ALA A 164 13.06 -9.42 -0.31
CA ALA A 164 12.87 -10.68 0.42
C ALA A 164 13.69 -11.84 -0.17
N PHE A 165 13.85 -11.89 -1.50
CA PHE A 165 14.70 -12.89 -2.15
C PHE A 165 16.20 -12.59 -2.02
N ILE A 166 16.58 -11.31 -1.93
CA ILE A 166 17.98 -10.87 -1.77
C ILE A 166 18.46 -11.06 -0.32
N ILE A 167 17.59 -10.90 0.68
CA ILE A 167 17.97 -10.94 2.08
C ILE A 167 17.26 -12.10 2.77
N PRO A 168 17.97 -13.18 3.15
CA PRO A 168 17.35 -14.37 3.74
C PRO A 168 16.89 -14.14 5.20
N ASN A 169 17.38 -13.08 5.86
CA ASN A 169 16.97 -12.73 7.21
C ASN A 169 15.73 -11.82 7.16
N ASN A 170 14.65 -12.24 7.82
CA ASN A 170 13.35 -11.57 7.78
C ASN A 170 13.39 -10.15 8.36
N THR A 171 14.14 -9.95 9.45
CA THR A 171 14.29 -8.62 10.06
C THR A 171 15.12 -7.69 9.17
N ALA A 172 16.25 -8.16 8.65
CA ALA A 172 17.12 -7.35 7.80
C ALA A 172 16.43 -6.94 6.49
N PHE A 173 15.64 -7.83 5.89
CA PHE A 173 14.81 -7.52 4.73
C PHE A 173 13.83 -6.37 5.04
N SER A 174 13.12 -6.47 6.17
CA SER A 174 12.16 -5.48 6.61
C SER A 174 12.79 -4.08 6.75
N PHE A 175 13.98 -4.00 7.37
CA PHE A 175 14.71 -2.74 7.51
C PHE A 175 15.20 -2.17 6.17
N VAL A 176 15.67 -3.02 5.26
CA VAL A 176 16.13 -2.56 3.94
C VAL A 176 14.95 -2.03 3.12
N TYR A 177 13.79 -2.68 3.17
CA TYR A 177 12.58 -2.20 2.52
C TYR A 177 12.14 -0.84 3.08
N MET A 178 12.05 -0.72 4.40
CA MET A 178 11.69 0.54 5.06
C MET A 178 12.71 1.65 4.80
N GLY A 179 14.01 1.32 4.80
CA GLY A 179 15.08 2.24 4.44
C GLY A 179 14.96 2.73 3.00
N PHE A 180 14.62 1.86 2.06
CA PHE A 180 14.40 2.23 0.67
C PHE A 180 13.20 3.17 0.49
N LEU A 181 12.17 3.06 1.31
CA LEU A 181 11.03 3.98 1.28
C LEU A 181 11.36 5.34 1.93
N MET A 182 11.96 5.32 3.12
CA MET A 182 12.12 6.53 3.94
C MET A 182 13.36 7.35 3.60
N VAL A 183 14.50 6.72 3.28
CA VAL A 183 15.77 7.43 3.06
C VAL A 183 15.71 8.33 1.82
N PRO A 184 15.27 7.86 0.64
CA PRO A 184 15.14 8.74 -0.53
C PRO A 184 14.12 9.84 -0.31
N TYR A 185 13.01 9.54 0.38
CA TYR A 185 12.00 10.54 0.73
C TYR A 185 12.60 11.67 1.57
N LEU A 186 13.25 11.35 2.69
CA LEU A 186 13.86 12.35 3.58
C LEU A 186 15.02 13.11 2.92
N LEU A 187 15.86 12.41 2.15
CA LEU A 187 17.01 13.00 1.48
C LEU A 187 16.57 13.96 0.36
N PHE A 188 15.63 13.56 -0.48
CA PHE A 188 15.14 14.44 -1.53
C PHE A 188 14.31 15.60 -0.95
N TYR A 189 13.60 15.37 0.15
CA TYR A 189 12.91 16.44 0.88
C TYR A 189 13.90 17.52 1.37
N THR A 190 14.96 17.13 2.06
CA THR A 190 15.97 18.11 2.52
C THR A 190 16.64 18.82 1.36
N LEU A 191 16.96 18.12 0.26
CA LEU A 191 17.51 18.75 -0.94
C LEU A 191 16.55 19.76 -1.58
N THR A 192 15.25 19.48 -1.62
CA THR A 192 14.27 20.45 -2.13
C THR A 192 14.15 21.70 -1.27
N LEU A 193 14.36 21.59 0.05
CA LEU A 193 14.42 22.75 0.95
C LEU A 193 15.67 23.60 0.69
N LEU A 194 16.79 22.98 0.30
CA LEU A 194 18.02 23.70 -0.05
C LEU A 194 17.92 24.38 -1.43
N ASN A 195 17.34 23.71 -2.42
CA ASN A 195 17.18 24.27 -3.76
C ASN A 195 15.93 23.71 -4.48
N PRO A 196 15.03 24.57 -4.99
CA PRO A 196 13.85 24.15 -5.77
C PRO A 196 14.17 23.31 -7.02
N ALA A 197 15.41 23.36 -7.52
CA ALA A 197 15.86 22.57 -8.66
C ALA A 197 15.80 21.04 -8.44
N PHE A 198 15.73 20.58 -7.19
CA PHE A 198 15.64 19.14 -6.84
C PHE A 198 14.20 18.59 -6.75
N THR A 199 13.19 19.42 -7.02
CA THR A 199 11.78 19.00 -7.10
C THR A 199 11.51 17.77 -7.99
N PRO A 200 12.14 17.59 -9.18
CA PRO A 200 11.90 16.39 -9.99
C PRO A 200 12.45 15.11 -9.35
N LEU A 201 13.54 15.19 -8.58
CA LEU A 201 14.08 14.01 -7.87
C LEU A 201 13.13 13.57 -6.76
N PHE A 202 12.54 14.52 -6.05
CA PHE A 202 11.57 14.21 -5.01
C PHE A 202 10.36 13.44 -5.57
N GLY A 203 9.87 13.79 -6.77
CA GLY A 203 8.78 13.06 -7.44
C GLY A 203 9.08 11.59 -7.77
N THR A 204 10.36 11.21 -7.80
CA THR A 204 10.75 9.82 -8.08
C THR A 204 10.74 8.90 -6.86
N ALA A 205 10.86 9.43 -5.64
CA ALA A 205 10.83 8.61 -4.44
C ALA A 205 9.45 7.97 -4.31
N LEU A 206 9.36 6.64 -4.33
CA LEU A 206 8.09 5.88 -4.40
C LEU A 206 7.00 6.41 -3.47
N VAL A 207 7.35 6.95 -2.30
CA VAL A 207 6.42 7.54 -1.31
C VAL A 207 5.73 8.83 -1.80
N THR A 208 6.40 9.70 -2.55
CA THR A 208 5.87 11.00 -3.01
C THR A 208 4.75 10.93 -4.07
N PRO A 209 4.77 10.05 -5.09
CA PRO A 209 3.65 9.84 -6.00
C PRO A 209 2.46 9.20 -5.29
N PHE A 210 2.66 8.44 -4.21
CA PHE A 210 1.55 7.98 -3.37
C PHE A 210 0.87 9.17 -2.70
N TYR A 211 1.63 10.09 -2.10
CA TYR A 211 1.05 11.30 -1.49
C TYR A 211 0.30 12.18 -2.50
N THR A 212 0.88 12.43 -3.67
CA THR A 212 0.24 13.28 -4.70
C THR A 212 -0.99 12.64 -5.35
N SER A 213 -0.96 11.34 -5.64
CA SER A 213 -2.12 10.63 -6.20
C SER A 213 -3.26 10.46 -5.21
N ILE A 214 -2.94 10.28 -3.93
CA ILE A 214 -3.93 10.06 -2.88
C ILE A 214 -4.51 11.41 -2.41
N MET A 215 -3.68 12.40 -2.09
CA MET A 215 -4.15 13.67 -1.54
C MET A 215 -4.54 14.71 -2.60
N GLY A 216 -4.16 14.54 -3.87
CA GLY A 216 -4.50 15.49 -4.94
C GLY A 216 -3.87 16.87 -4.80
N LEU A 217 -2.92 17.02 -3.86
CA LEU A 217 -2.13 18.22 -3.65
C LEU A 217 -0.91 18.20 -4.56
N ASP A 218 -0.66 19.33 -5.24
CA ASP A 218 0.55 19.53 -6.03
C ASP A 218 1.81 19.44 -5.15
N ILE A 219 2.94 19.11 -5.79
CA ILE A 219 4.26 19.04 -5.17
C ILE A 219 4.73 20.48 -4.86
N HIS A 220 4.14 21.09 -3.83
CA HIS A 220 4.56 22.37 -3.28
C HIS A 220 5.01 22.19 -1.84
N VAL A 221 6.23 22.65 -1.58
CA VAL A 221 6.97 22.52 -0.31
C VAL A 221 6.17 23.06 0.89
N ALA A 222 5.25 24.00 0.65
CA ALA A 222 4.38 24.60 1.66
C ALA A 222 3.37 23.64 2.29
N ASN A 223 2.94 22.59 1.59
CA ASN A 223 1.91 21.65 2.09
C ASN A 223 2.54 20.41 2.75
N MET A 224 3.87 20.37 2.92
CA MET A 224 4.61 19.18 3.34
C MET A 224 4.68 18.96 4.86
N GLY A 225 4.64 20.03 5.67
CA GLY A 225 4.43 19.92 7.12
C GLY A 225 3.05 19.35 7.45
N ASP A 226 2.08 19.68 6.61
CA ASP A 226 0.73 19.16 6.65
C ASP A 226 0.66 17.71 6.14
N MET A 227 1.44 17.28 5.14
CA MET A 227 1.43 15.86 4.68
C MET A 227 1.70 14.81 5.77
N MET A 228 2.44 15.14 6.84
CA MET A 228 2.63 14.25 8.00
C MET A 228 1.55 14.42 9.09
N GLY A 229 0.80 15.54 9.09
CA GLY A 229 -0.26 15.87 10.05
C GLY A 229 -1.71 15.85 9.50
N VAL A 230 -1.90 15.69 8.19
CA VAL A 230 -3.17 15.82 7.45
C VAL A 230 -4.10 14.62 7.66
N GLY A 231 -3.69 13.62 8.44
CA GLY A 231 -4.61 12.58 8.91
C GLY A 231 -5.72 13.07 9.85
N PHE A 232 -5.61 14.30 10.41
CA PHE A 232 -6.50 14.76 11.47
C PHE A 232 -7.00 16.22 11.35
N ASN A 233 -6.58 16.99 10.33
CA ASN A 233 -7.02 18.37 10.19
C ASN A 233 -8.25 18.49 9.26
N VAL A 234 -9.38 18.85 9.86
CA VAL A 234 -10.74 18.93 9.26
C VAL A 234 -10.84 20.03 8.19
N ASP A 235 -9.93 21.00 8.18
CA ASP A 235 -10.00 22.19 7.31
C ASP A 235 -9.68 21.90 5.82
N ASN A 236 -9.25 20.68 5.47
CA ASN A 236 -8.93 20.27 4.09
C ASN A 236 -10.11 19.69 3.30
N ILE A 237 -11.33 19.74 3.83
CA ILE A 237 -12.54 19.21 3.18
C ILE A 237 -12.79 19.88 1.82
N GLU A 238 -12.55 21.20 1.69
CA GLU A 238 -12.72 21.93 0.44
C GLU A 238 -11.62 21.61 -0.60
N ASN A 239 -10.40 21.29 -0.16
CA ASN A 239 -9.29 20.90 -1.05
C ASN A 239 -9.51 19.52 -1.66
N ILE A 240 -10.13 18.59 -0.93
CA ILE A 240 -10.49 17.26 -1.44
C ILE A 240 -11.67 17.34 -2.42
N LEU A 241 -12.63 18.25 -2.16
CA LEU A 241 -13.76 18.56 -3.05
C LEU A 241 -13.31 19.27 -4.35
N ASN A 242 -12.36 20.21 -4.27
CA ASN A 242 -11.78 20.89 -5.44
C ASN A 242 -10.82 19.99 -6.24
N ALA A 243 -10.29 18.93 -5.63
CA ALA A 243 -9.51 17.88 -6.30
C ALA A 243 -10.38 16.79 -6.95
N ALA A 244 -11.64 17.09 -7.30
CA ALA A 244 -12.57 16.20 -7.98
C ALA A 244 -12.07 15.69 -9.35
N LEU A 245 -11.09 16.37 -9.95
CA LEU A 245 -10.27 15.79 -11.01
C LEU A 245 -8.84 15.64 -10.50
N LEU A 246 -8.42 14.39 -10.27
CA LEU A 246 -7.01 14.05 -10.49
C LEU A 246 -6.65 14.59 -11.89
N PRO A 247 -5.66 15.48 -12.03
CA PRO A 247 -5.13 15.80 -13.34
C PRO A 247 -4.77 14.47 -14.02
N GLY A 248 -5.22 14.23 -15.26
CA GLY A 248 -4.94 12.96 -15.96
C GLY A 248 -3.44 12.66 -16.06
N THR A 249 -2.62 13.72 -15.96
CA THR A 249 -1.16 13.68 -15.83
C THR A 249 -0.68 12.97 -14.56
N SER A 250 -1.35 13.14 -13.41
CA SER A 250 -0.97 12.51 -12.14
C SER A 250 -1.23 11.00 -12.15
N VAL A 251 -2.34 10.54 -12.76
CA VAL A 251 -2.65 9.11 -12.90
C VAL A 251 -1.68 8.43 -13.86
N ALA A 252 -1.37 9.09 -14.99
CA ALA A 252 -0.37 8.60 -15.94
C ALA A 252 1.01 8.48 -15.30
N TYR A 253 1.41 9.47 -14.48
CA TYR A 253 2.67 9.44 -13.75
C TYR A 253 2.75 8.26 -12.78
N CYS A 254 1.68 7.99 -12.02
CA CYS A 254 1.62 6.87 -11.08
C CYS A 254 1.69 5.51 -11.78
N LEU A 255 1.03 5.39 -12.95
CA LEU A 255 1.12 4.20 -13.79
C LEU A 255 2.54 3.97 -14.30
N ILE A 256 3.16 4.99 -14.90
CA ILE A 256 4.51 4.90 -15.46
C ILE A 256 5.52 4.56 -14.35
N LEU A 257 5.46 5.27 -13.23
CA LEU A 257 6.41 5.06 -12.14
C LEU A 257 6.19 3.71 -11.45
N GLY A 258 4.93 3.33 -11.20
CA GLY A 258 4.60 2.02 -10.64
C GLY A 258 5.10 0.86 -11.52
N LEU A 259 4.91 0.97 -12.83
CA LEU A 259 5.43 0.00 -13.81
C LEU A 259 6.95 0.02 -13.90
N ALA A 260 7.59 1.19 -13.86
CA ALA A 260 9.04 1.32 -13.87
C ALA A 260 9.67 0.65 -12.64
N TYR A 261 9.11 0.90 -11.44
CA TYR A 261 9.53 0.22 -10.21
C TYR A 261 9.27 -1.29 -10.26
N ALA A 262 8.12 -1.71 -10.77
CA ALA A 262 7.80 -3.12 -10.94
C ALA A 262 8.81 -3.82 -11.87
N ALA A 263 9.10 -3.23 -13.04
CA ALA A 263 10.06 -3.77 -14.00
C ALA A 263 11.49 -3.79 -13.44
N ALA A 264 11.95 -2.67 -12.88
CA ALA A 264 13.30 -2.57 -12.32
C ALA A 264 13.50 -3.54 -11.15
N ALA A 265 12.57 -3.59 -10.19
CA ALA A 265 12.66 -4.47 -9.03
C ALA A 265 12.60 -5.95 -9.42
N THR A 266 11.72 -6.33 -10.35
CA THR A 266 11.62 -7.72 -10.81
C THR A 266 12.86 -8.16 -11.56
N LEU A 267 13.42 -7.31 -12.43
CA LEU A 267 14.66 -7.60 -13.15
C LEU A 267 15.85 -7.74 -12.19
N ILE A 268 16.02 -6.80 -11.24
CA ILE A 268 17.10 -6.86 -10.25
C ILE A 268 16.95 -8.08 -9.35
N GLY A 269 15.74 -8.32 -8.82
CA GLY A 269 15.44 -9.48 -7.97
C GLY A 269 15.73 -10.80 -8.68
N LEU A 270 15.31 -10.93 -9.94
CA LEU A 270 15.54 -12.13 -10.75
C LEU A 270 17.01 -12.33 -11.09
N ALA A 271 17.72 -11.26 -11.45
CA ALA A 271 19.14 -11.30 -11.81
C ALA A 271 20.01 -11.72 -10.62
N VAL A 272 19.76 -11.16 -9.44
CA VAL A 272 20.48 -11.50 -8.21
C VAL A 272 20.14 -12.92 -7.75
N TYR A 273 18.86 -13.31 -7.80
CA TYR A 273 18.43 -14.64 -7.38
C TYR A 273 18.94 -15.75 -8.31
N ARG A 274 19.07 -15.51 -9.61
CA ARG A 274 19.68 -16.46 -10.56
C ARG A 274 21.14 -16.75 -10.25
N ARG A 275 21.91 -15.77 -9.78
CA ARG A 275 23.36 -15.89 -9.52
C ARG A 275 23.70 -16.42 -8.13
N ARG A 276 22.75 -16.47 -7.20
CA ARG A 276 23.02 -16.90 -5.83
C ARG A 276 23.08 -18.41 -5.70
N GLU A 277 24.18 -18.94 -5.16
CA GLU A 277 24.23 -20.31 -4.65
C GLU A 277 23.47 -20.37 -3.33
N ILE A 278 22.45 -21.22 -3.26
CA ILE A 278 21.70 -21.48 -2.03
C ILE A 278 22.54 -22.50 -1.24
N ARG A 279 23.45 -22.02 -0.39
CA ARG A 279 24.15 -22.88 0.57
C ARG A 279 23.21 -23.42 1.64
#